data_AF-A0AB34JGQ0-F1
#
_entry.id   AF-A0AB34JGQ0-F1
#
_cell.length_a   1.000
_cell.length_b   1.000
_cell.length_c   1.000
_cell.angle_alpha   90.00
_cell.angle_beta   90.00
_cell.angle_gamma   90.00
#
_symmetry.space_group_name_H-M   'P 1'
#
loop_
_entity.id
_entity.type
_entity.pdbx_description
1 polymer ?
#
loop_
_entity_poly.entity_id
_entity_poly.type
_entity_poly.pdbx_seq_one_letter_code
_entity_poly.pdbx_strand_id
1 'polypeptide(L)'
;MRLAVATLLFPSDDPCRGVGCALLAWCASAHRLTDALPPTWDTSLLAIAAAPPLLRLRSPCASRLLSAQTEAQPHPADCAGLRTIRPSARLAAAVAAHLRRRTSRFSLRLGATLFKWELLALGAAYDAVLFTDVDVDVLPRRADARAVRREWEAALPPLVGAAARGRLHLVGSADGDAVLHAGVLLVLPPREAWLYDEGIRVLEAPYNDSHGWNLTGPPVEVFGRIPHLPRPPPLHPSAPRRRRLALAGSRPPTPALRPAWDFVGADIDQGLLAYMLFARHRLGAYVRRKAELLSDPRVRRSELHLLRHHMGMRGKPWLLALAKVDHKLGVCHPSQLRLYVYLRQLPLGQAVTRPNVSVPSPCAVAFATRQREMETAGVLRCPNLTELSRVEASALFGGLLFRPF
;
A
#
# COMPACT_ATOMS: atom_id res chain seq x y z
N MET A 1 -0.01 14.59 -16.65
CA MET A 1 -0.20 14.06 -15.28
C MET A 1 0.89 13.05 -15.04
N ARG A 2 1.68 13.20 -13.98
CA ARG A 2 2.76 12.29 -13.59
C ARG A 2 2.33 11.54 -12.33
N LEU A 3 2.09 10.25 -12.45
CA LEU A 3 1.60 9.40 -11.36
C LEU A 3 2.62 8.30 -11.06
N ALA A 4 2.97 8.13 -9.79
CA ALA A 4 3.69 6.96 -9.36
C ALA A 4 2.76 5.95 -8.67
N VAL A 5 3.02 4.66 -8.87
CA VAL A 5 2.48 3.57 -8.04
C VAL A 5 3.64 3.01 -7.23
N ALA A 6 3.58 3.19 -5.91
CA ALA A 6 4.70 2.95 -5.01
C ALA A 6 4.39 1.87 -3.97
N THR A 7 5.42 1.15 -3.55
CA THR A 7 5.38 0.27 -2.38
C THR A 7 6.62 0.42 -1.51
N LEU A 8 6.59 -0.14 -0.31
CA LEU A 8 7.73 -0.20 0.60
C LEU A 8 8.31 -1.61 0.58
N LEU A 9 9.59 -1.72 0.25
CA LEU A 9 10.33 -2.97 0.30
C LEU A 9 11.05 -3.12 1.63
N PHE A 10 10.67 -4.15 2.37
CA PHE A 10 11.42 -4.61 3.52
C PHE A 10 12.48 -5.62 3.03
N PRO A 11 13.77 -5.39 3.28
CA PRO A 11 14.75 -6.46 3.12
C PRO A 11 14.37 -7.58 4.10
N SER A 12 14.18 -8.79 3.56
CA SER A 12 13.90 -10.01 4.33
C SER A 12 15.14 -10.88 4.33
N ASP A 13 15.50 -11.44 5.49
CA ASP A 13 16.60 -12.41 5.63
C ASP A 13 16.29 -13.74 4.91
N ASP A 14 15.01 -13.98 4.58
CA ASP A 14 14.56 -15.10 3.76
C ASP A 14 13.64 -14.58 2.64
N PRO A 15 14.08 -14.59 1.36
CA PRO A 15 13.24 -14.16 0.23
C PRO A 15 11.99 -15.02 0.05
N CYS A 16 12.05 -16.30 0.44
CA CYS A 16 11.04 -17.32 0.18
C CYS A 16 10.06 -17.50 1.35
N ARG A 17 10.45 -17.21 2.59
CA ARG A 17 9.54 -17.22 3.77
C ARG A 17 8.92 -15.86 4.10
N GLY A 18 9.28 -14.82 3.36
CA GLY A 18 8.90 -13.44 3.66
C GLY A 18 7.98 -12.78 2.65
N VAL A 19 7.85 -11.47 2.85
CA VAL A 19 7.16 -10.51 1.98
C VAL A 19 7.83 -10.37 0.60
N GLY A 20 9.03 -10.96 0.40
CA GLY A 20 9.79 -10.85 -0.84
C GLY A 20 9.02 -11.31 -2.08
N CYS A 21 8.34 -12.46 -2.01
CA CYS A 21 7.53 -12.94 -3.11
C CYS A 21 6.17 -12.20 -3.26
N ALA A 22 5.78 -11.36 -2.29
CA ALA A 22 4.62 -10.49 -2.44
C ALA A 22 4.85 -9.41 -3.50
N LEU A 23 6.11 -8.95 -3.66
CA LEU A 23 6.47 -7.93 -4.65
C LEU A 23 6.06 -8.31 -6.06
N LEU A 24 6.21 -9.58 -6.39
CA LEU A 24 5.84 -10.15 -7.68
C LEU A 24 4.33 -10.04 -7.96
N ALA A 25 3.51 -10.37 -6.96
CA ALA A 25 2.06 -10.25 -7.05
C ALA A 25 1.61 -8.78 -7.10
N TRP A 26 2.21 -7.95 -6.24
CA TRP A 26 2.00 -6.51 -6.24
C TRP A 26 2.35 -5.91 -7.61
N CYS A 27 3.51 -6.25 -8.17
CA CYS A 27 4.00 -5.73 -9.44
C CYS A 27 3.04 -6.06 -10.59
N ALA A 28 2.60 -7.31 -10.66
CA ALA A 28 1.61 -7.74 -11.64
C ALA A 28 0.31 -6.93 -11.55
N SER A 29 -0.09 -6.55 -10.34
CA SER A 29 -1.27 -5.75 -10.08
C SER A 29 -1.08 -4.28 -10.42
N ALA A 30 0.07 -3.72 -10.05
CA ALA A 30 0.46 -2.36 -10.35
C ALA A 30 0.56 -2.13 -11.87
N HIS A 31 1.11 -3.08 -12.63
CA HIS A 31 1.12 -3.02 -14.10
C HIS A 31 -0.28 -2.99 -14.71
N ARG A 32 -1.21 -3.81 -14.20
CA ARG A 32 -2.59 -3.76 -14.68
C ARG A 32 -3.19 -2.37 -14.42
N LEU A 33 -2.89 -1.75 -13.28
CA LEU A 33 -3.32 -0.38 -13.03
C LEU A 33 -2.69 0.58 -14.05
N THR A 34 -1.37 0.54 -14.27
CA THR A 34 -0.72 1.42 -15.26
C THR A 34 -1.30 1.26 -16.66
N ASP A 35 -1.60 0.03 -17.08
CA ASP A 35 -2.20 -0.25 -18.39
C ASP A 35 -3.67 0.23 -18.48
N ALA A 36 -4.40 0.18 -17.35
CA ALA A 36 -5.76 0.67 -17.27
C ALA A 36 -5.83 2.20 -17.29
N LEU A 37 -4.80 2.91 -16.82
CA LEU A 37 -4.77 4.37 -16.77
C LEU A 37 -4.72 5.02 -18.17
N PRO A 38 -4.95 6.35 -18.26
CA PRO A 38 -4.91 7.05 -19.53
C PRO A 38 -3.51 7.00 -20.15
N PRO A 39 -3.38 6.73 -21.46
CA PRO A 39 -2.06 6.61 -22.10
C PRO A 39 -1.29 7.94 -22.15
N THR A 40 -1.96 9.07 -21.90
CA THR A 40 -1.35 10.40 -21.82
C THR A 40 -0.75 10.70 -20.45
N TRP A 41 -0.91 9.81 -19.46
CA TRP A 41 -0.30 9.95 -18.16
C TRP A 41 1.08 9.30 -18.15
N ASP A 42 2.05 10.00 -17.57
CA ASP A 42 3.37 9.44 -17.31
C ASP A 42 3.29 8.65 -15.99
N THR A 43 3.33 7.31 -16.11
CA THR A 43 3.19 6.41 -14.97
C THR A 43 4.50 5.70 -14.65
N SER A 44 4.92 5.73 -13.39
CA SER A 44 6.11 5.01 -12.91
C SER A 44 5.76 4.01 -11.81
N LEU A 45 6.47 2.88 -11.78
CA LEU A 45 6.46 1.95 -10.66
C LEU A 45 7.65 2.24 -9.74
N LEU A 46 7.39 2.43 -8.45
CA LEU A 46 8.40 2.80 -7.46
C LEU A 46 8.44 1.79 -6.30
N ALA A 47 9.64 1.53 -5.79
CA ALA A 47 9.86 0.79 -4.57
C ALA A 47 10.77 1.58 -3.63
N ILE A 48 10.27 1.95 -2.45
CA ILE A 48 11.10 2.55 -1.41
C ILE A 48 11.88 1.42 -0.73
N ALA A 49 13.19 1.39 -0.88
CA ALA A 49 14.04 0.42 -0.19
C ALA A 49 14.24 0.87 1.26
N ALA A 50 13.66 0.16 2.22
CA ALA A 50 13.94 0.44 3.63
C ALA A 50 15.44 0.25 3.90
N ALA A 51 16.07 1.23 4.57
CA ALA A 51 17.50 1.19 4.80
C ALA A 51 17.88 0.01 5.75
N PRO A 52 18.83 -0.86 5.37
CA PRO A 52 19.33 -1.95 6.22
C PRO A 52 19.90 -1.59 7.62
N PRO A 53 20.44 -0.38 7.91
CA PRO A 53 21.21 -0.16 9.14
C PRO A 53 20.38 -0.27 10.42
N LEU A 54 19.06 -0.11 10.36
CA LEU A 54 18.20 -0.15 11.56
C LEU A 54 18.17 -1.53 12.23
N LEU A 55 18.39 -2.61 11.46
CA LEU A 55 18.48 -3.97 11.97
C LEU A 55 19.88 -4.32 12.51
N ARG A 56 20.91 -3.51 12.19
CA ARG A 56 22.28 -3.70 12.69
C ARG A 56 22.47 -3.16 14.11
N LEU A 57 21.50 -2.43 14.67
CA LEU A 57 21.67 -1.67 15.90
C LEU A 57 21.90 -2.50 17.18
N ARG A 58 21.73 -3.84 17.19
CA ARG A 58 21.86 -4.63 18.44
C ARG A 58 22.43 -6.07 18.36
N SER A 59 22.94 -6.56 17.24
CA SER A 59 23.56 -7.91 17.21
C SER A 59 24.74 -8.01 16.23
N PRO A 60 25.97 -8.26 16.71
CA PRO A 60 27.13 -8.58 15.87
C PRO A 60 26.93 -9.80 14.98
N CYS A 61 26.02 -10.73 15.34
CA CYS A 61 25.65 -11.87 14.51
C CYS A 61 24.72 -11.49 13.34
N ALA A 62 23.85 -10.50 13.51
CA ALA A 62 22.94 -10.04 12.44
C ALA A 62 23.72 -9.36 11.30
N SER A 63 24.84 -8.71 11.61
CA SER A 63 25.70 -8.07 10.61
C SER A 63 26.41 -9.06 9.66
N ARG A 64 26.71 -10.29 10.11
CA ARG A 64 27.36 -11.33 9.28
C ARG A 64 26.36 -12.10 8.39
N LEU A 65 25.12 -12.28 8.84
CA LEU A 65 24.04 -12.87 8.01
C LEU A 65 23.62 -11.90 6.88
N LEU A 66 23.55 -10.60 7.18
CA LEU A 66 23.15 -9.58 6.20
C LEU A 66 24.24 -9.21 5.18
N SER A 67 25.52 -9.50 5.42
CA SER A 67 26.60 -9.24 4.45
C SER A 67 26.82 -10.38 3.45
N ALA A 68 26.34 -11.60 3.76
CA ALA A 68 26.44 -12.76 2.88
C ALA A 68 25.11 -13.07 2.14
N GLN A 69 23.99 -12.48 2.55
CA GLN A 69 22.65 -12.71 1.97
C GLN A 69 22.11 -11.52 1.14
N THR A 70 22.94 -10.53 0.84
CA THR A 70 22.58 -9.39 -0.03
C THR A 70 22.20 -9.78 -1.47
N GLU A 71 22.44 -11.02 -1.89
CA GLU A 71 22.18 -11.49 -3.26
C GLU A 71 20.77 -12.06 -3.48
N ALA A 72 19.98 -12.26 -2.41
CA ALA A 72 18.65 -12.84 -2.52
C ALA A 72 17.54 -11.85 -2.14
N GLN A 73 17.74 -10.54 -2.37
CA GLN A 73 16.62 -9.60 -2.33
C GLN A 73 15.71 -9.86 -3.53
N PRO A 74 14.37 -9.71 -3.41
CA PRO A 74 13.49 -9.70 -4.59
C PRO A 74 14.05 -8.67 -5.57
N HIS A 75 14.55 -9.15 -6.70
CA HIS A 75 15.34 -8.32 -7.59
C HIS A 75 14.37 -7.42 -8.36
N PRO A 76 14.59 -6.09 -8.43
CA PRO A 76 13.78 -5.21 -9.26
C PRO A 76 13.67 -5.70 -10.73
N ALA A 77 14.59 -6.56 -11.18
CA ALA A 77 14.50 -7.23 -12.49
C ALA A 77 13.24 -8.08 -12.68
N ASP A 78 12.61 -8.58 -11.62
CA ASP A 78 11.37 -9.34 -11.76
C ASP A 78 10.13 -8.45 -11.97
N CYS A 79 10.28 -7.14 -11.76
CA CYS A 79 9.23 -6.15 -11.97
C CYS A 79 9.67 -5.12 -13.00
N ALA A 80 9.32 -5.36 -14.27
CA ALA A 80 9.75 -4.52 -15.38
C ALA A 80 9.40 -3.03 -15.14
N GLY A 81 10.39 -2.15 -15.24
CA GLY A 81 10.19 -0.70 -15.02
C GLY A 81 10.05 -0.27 -13.54
N LEU A 82 10.18 -1.18 -12.57
CA LEU A 82 10.26 -0.83 -11.16
C LEU A 82 11.55 -0.09 -10.86
N ARG A 83 11.42 1.14 -10.34
CA ARG A 83 12.56 1.94 -9.89
C ARG A 83 12.65 1.92 -8.37
N THR A 84 13.81 1.55 -7.86
CA THR A 84 14.07 1.62 -6.42
C THR A 84 14.48 3.04 -6.03
N ILE A 85 13.81 3.58 -5.02
CA ILE A 85 14.17 4.84 -4.37
C ILE A 85 14.79 4.51 -3.02
N ARG A 86 15.95 5.11 -2.75
CA ARG A 86 16.57 5.06 -1.43
C ARG A 86 16.10 6.28 -0.63
N PRO A 87 15.63 6.09 0.62
CA PRO A 87 15.39 7.20 1.52
C PRO A 87 16.62 8.10 1.63
N SER A 88 16.41 9.41 1.76
CA SER A 88 17.53 10.33 1.97
C SER A 88 18.33 9.95 3.21
N ALA A 89 19.63 10.26 3.22
CA ALA A 89 20.48 10.04 4.39
C ALA A 89 19.93 10.75 5.64
N ARG A 90 19.31 11.92 5.45
CA ARG A 90 18.68 12.71 6.51
C ARG A 90 17.45 12.00 7.09
N LEU A 91 16.55 11.48 6.26
CA LEU A 91 15.41 10.69 6.74
C LEU A 91 15.89 9.41 7.47
N ALA A 92 16.88 8.71 6.91
CA ALA A 92 17.46 7.53 7.55
C ALA A 92 18.06 7.84 8.93
N ALA A 93 18.76 8.95 9.07
CA ALA A 93 19.31 9.41 10.35
C ALA A 93 18.21 9.75 11.36
N ALA A 94 17.17 10.48 10.94
CA ALA A 94 16.04 10.86 11.80
C ALA A 94 15.25 9.63 12.28
N VAL A 95 14.94 8.69 11.38
CA VAL A 95 14.30 7.42 11.75
C VAL A 95 15.17 6.64 12.74
N ALA A 96 16.48 6.53 12.50
CA ALA A 96 17.39 5.86 13.43
C ALA A 96 17.41 6.52 14.81
N ALA A 97 17.43 7.86 14.86
CA ALA A 97 17.39 8.62 16.11
C ALA A 97 16.09 8.39 16.88
N HIS A 98 14.94 8.42 16.18
CA HIS A 98 13.64 8.12 16.77
C HIS A 98 13.58 6.73 17.36
N LEU A 99 13.98 5.71 16.59
CA LEU A 99 13.93 4.32 17.03
C LEU A 99 14.88 4.02 18.20
N ARG A 100 16.04 4.70 18.29
CA ARG A 100 16.95 4.56 19.45
C ARG A 100 16.32 5.00 20.77
N ARG A 101 15.40 5.98 20.75
CA ARG A 101 14.69 6.46 21.94
C ARG A 101 13.56 5.52 22.38
N ARG A 102 13.20 4.52 21.56
CA ARG A 102 12.13 3.57 21.85
C ARG A 102 12.71 2.27 22.41
N THR A 103 12.06 1.73 23.43
CA THR A 103 12.47 0.50 24.11
C THR A 103 11.72 -0.74 23.59
N SER A 104 10.61 -0.55 22.86
CA SER A 104 9.75 -1.63 22.36
C SER A 104 10.37 -2.32 21.13
N ARG A 105 10.49 -3.66 21.16
CA ARG A 105 10.95 -4.46 20.01
C ARG A 105 9.97 -4.44 18.83
N PHE A 106 8.69 -4.19 19.10
CA PHE A 106 7.64 -4.13 18.08
C PHE A 106 7.83 -2.89 17.19
N SER A 107 8.10 -1.74 17.80
CA SER A 107 8.37 -0.48 17.09
C SER A 107 9.63 -0.56 16.22
N LEU A 108 10.63 -1.38 16.60
CA LEU A 108 11.86 -1.53 15.80
C LEU A 108 11.63 -2.24 14.46
N ARG A 109 10.78 -3.27 14.42
CA ARG A 109 10.48 -4.00 13.16
C ARG A 109 9.62 -3.16 12.22
N LEU A 110 8.64 -2.43 12.79
CA LEU A 110 7.78 -1.55 12.02
C LEU A 110 8.40 -0.19 11.75
N GLY A 111 9.54 0.16 12.36
CA GLY A 111 10.20 1.44 12.17
C GLY A 111 10.58 1.73 10.71
N ALA A 112 10.81 0.71 9.90
CA ALA A 112 11.02 0.85 8.46
C ALA A 112 9.81 1.43 7.71
N THR A 113 8.59 1.34 8.27
CA THR A 113 7.40 1.99 7.71
C THR A 113 7.53 3.52 7.68
N LEU A 114 8.33 4.12 8.56
CA LEU A 114 8.59 5.57 8.56
C LEU A 114 9.26 6.04 7.25
N PHE A 115 9.90 5.15 6.49
CA PHE A 115 10.43 5.49 5.17
C PHE A 115 9.34 5.81 4.14
N LYS A 116 8.07 5.51 4.40
CA LYS A 116 6.94 6.05 3.62
C LYS A 116 6.92 7.58 3.60
N TRP A 117 7.55 8.25 4.58
CA TRP A 117 7.68 9.71 4.57
C TRP A 117 8.43 10.25 3.34
N GLU A 118 9.30 9.44 2.71
CA GLU A 118 10.00 9.79 1.46
C GLU A 118 9.05 10.12 0.31
N LEU A 119 7.81 9.61 0.34
CA LEU A 119 6.79 9.92 -0.67
C LEU A 119 6.54 11.43 -0.81
N LEU A 120 6.70 12.20 0.27
CA LEU A 120 6.49 13.65 0.27
C LEU A 120 7.64 14.44 -0.38
N ALA A 121 8.81 13.83 -0.58
CA ALA A 121 9.93 14.45 -1.30
C ALA A 121 9.78 14.36 -2.83
N LEU A 122 8.78 13.63 -3.32
CA LEU A 122 8.67 13.27 -4.74
C LEU A 122 7.97 14.33 -5.62
N GLY A 123 7.59 15.49 -5.09
CA GLY A 123 6.75 16.46 -5.80
C GLY A 123 7.42 17.20 -6.97
N ALA A 124 8.74 17.17 -7.05
CA ALA A 124 9.45 17.62 -8.24
C ALA A 124 9.19 16.66 -9.44
N ALA A 125 9.08 15.36 -9.18
CA ALA A 125 8.97 14.32 -10.20
C ALA A 125 7.54 13.87 -10.48
N TYR A 126 6.65 13.93 -9.47
CA TYR A 126 5.30 13.36 -9.56
C TYR A 126 4.25 14.35 -9.05
N ASP A 127 3.09 14.34 -9.70
CA ASP A 127 1.92 15.12 -9.29
C ASP A 127 1.10 14.37 -8.22
N ALA A 128 1.18 13.04 -8.25
CA ALA A 128 0.55 12.14 -7.28
C ALA A 128 1.33 10.84 -7.14
N VAL A 129 1.19 10.19 -5.98
CA VAL A 129 1.77 8.88 -5.69
C VAL A 129 0.71 8.01 -5.01
N LEU A 130 0.27 6.95 -5.68
CA LEU A 130 -0.50 5.88 -5.06
C LEU A 130 0.47 4.95 -4.33
N PHE A 131 0.54 5.04 -3.02
CA PHE A 131 1.26 4.08 -2.21
C PHE A 131 0.35 2.93 -1.80
N THR A 132 0.85 1.69 -1.91
CA THR A 132 0.24 0.54 -1.24
C THR A 132 1.31 -0.31 -0.56
N ASP A 133 0.97 -0.94 0.55
CA ASP A 133 1.75 -2.05 1.06
C ASP A 133 1.78 -3.15 -0.01
N VAL A 134 2.87 -3.91 0.00
CA VAL A 134 3.14 -4.93 -1.02
C VAL A 134 2.20 -6.14 -0.93
N ASP A 135 1.42 -6.24 0.15
CA ASP A 135 0.35 -7.21 0.29
C ASP A 135 -1.04 -6.70 -0.12
N VAL A 136 -1.07 -5.62 -0.91
CA VAL A 136 -2.27 -5.08 -1.54
C VAL A 136 -2.31 -5.44 -3.03
N ASP A 137 -3.44 -6.00 -3.48
CA ASP A 137 -3.76 -6.15 -4.90
C ASP A 137 -4.31 -4.81 -5.41
N VAL A 138 -3.44 -4.04 -6.06
CA VAL A 138 -3.66 -2.67 -6.54
C VAL A 138 -4.79 -2.56 -7.57
N LEU A 139 -4.82 -3.45 -8.57
CA LEU A 139 -5.92 -3.64 -9.50
C LEU A 139 -6.19 -5.15 -9.68
N PRO A 140 -7.19 -5.72 -8.98
CA PRO A 140 -7.56 -7.12 -9.13
C PRO A 140 -7.97 -7.44 -10.58
N ARG A 141 -7.62 -8.63 -11.10
CA ARG A 141 -7.88 -9.02 -12.50
C ARG A 141 -9.33 -8.88 -12.98
N ARG A 142 -10.30 -9.01 -12.07
CA ARG A 142 -11.74 -8.93 -12.40
C ARG A 142 -12.26 -7.49 -12.42
N ALA A 143 -11.41 -6.52 -12.08
CA ALA A 143 -11.78 -5.11 -12.18
C ALA A 143 -11.92 -4.73 -13.67
N ASP A 144 -12.96 -3.96 -13.98
CA ASP A 144 -13.14 -3.39 -15.31
C ASP A 144 -12.13 -2.25 -15.51
N ALA A 145 -11.10 -2.52 -16.32
CA ALA A 145 -10.06 -1.54 -16.63
C ALA A 145 -10.62 -0.24 -17.22
N ARG A 146 -11.71 -0.28 -17.98
CA ARG A 146 -12.34 0.92 -18.53
C ARG A 146 -13.06 1.72 -17.45
N ALA A 147 -13.71 1.05 -16.51
CA ALA A 147 -14.32 1.72 -15.35
C ALA A 147 -13.26 2.38 -14.46
N VAL A 148 -12.16 1.66 -14.18
CA VAL A 148 -11.01 2.19 -13.43
C VAL A 148 -10.42 3.41 -14.14
N ARG A 149 -10.18 3.35 -15.46
CA ARG A 149 -9.70 4.50 -16.22
C ARG A 149 -10.56 5.74 -15.99
N ARG A 150 -11.87 5.61 -16.22
CA ARG A 150 -12.83 6.72 -16.08
C ARG A 150 -12.83 7.29 -14.67
N GLU A 151 -12.74 6.43 -13.65
CA GLU A 151 -12.67 6.84 -12.25
C GLU A 151 -11.42 7.68 -11.98
N TRP A 152 -10.25 7.21 -12.40
CA TRP A 152 -9.00 7.94 -12.20
C TRP A 152 -8.95 9.25 -12.99
N GLU A 153 -9.38 9.26 -14.25
CA GLU A 153 -9.49 10.46 -15.09
C GLU A 153 -10.36 11.53 -14.45
N ALA A 154 -11.49 11.14 -13.85
CA ALA A 154 -12.41 12.06 -13.20
C ALA A 154 -11.91 12.52 -11.82
N ALA A 155 -11.29 11.63 -11.04
CA ALA A 155 -10.99 11.86 -9.64
C ALA A 155 -9.62 12.50 -9.39
N LEU A 156 -8.58 12.11 -10.13
CA LEU A 156 -7.22 12.55 -9.81
C LEU A 156 -6.94 14.03 -10.13
N PRO A 157 -7.32 14.58 -11.31
CA PRO A 157 -7.05 15.98 -11.63
C PRO A 157 -7.54 17.01 -10.60
N PRO A 158 -8.78 16.94 -10.06
CA PRO A 158 -9.21 17.92 -9.05
C PRO A 158 -8.44 17.79 -7.73
N LEU A 159 -7.98 16.59 -7.36
CA LEU A 159 -7.16 16.37 -6.17
C LEU A 159 -5.77 16.99 -6.33
N VAL A 160 -5.13 16.76 -7.48
CA VAL A 160 -3.85 17.40 -7.84
C VAL A 160 -4.00 18.92 -7.90
N GLY A 161 -5.10 19.43 -8.44
CA GLY A 161 -5.41 20.86 -8.42
C GLY A 161 -5.57 21.42 -7.00
N ALA A 162 -6.13 20.66 -6.07
CA ALA A 162 -6.22 21.05 -4.66
C ALA A 162 -4.84 21.07 -3.97
N ALA A 163 -4.00 20.08 -4.29
CA ALA A 163 -2.62 20.00 -3.79
C ALA A 163 -1.75 21.16 -4.29
N ALA A 164 -1.87 21.52 -5.57
CA ALA A 164 -1.16 22.66 -6.15
C ALA A 164 -1.51 24.01 -5.47
N ARG A 165 -2.68 24.09 -4.82
CA ARG A 165 -3.10 25.25 -4.01
C ARG A 165 -2.78 25.10 -2.51
N GLY A 166 -1.98 24.10 -2.13
CA GLY A 166 -1.59 23.84 -0.74
C GLY A 166 -2.73 23.41 0.17
N ARG A 167 -3.79 22.79 -0.38
CA ARG A 167 -5.01 22.43 0.40
C ARG A 167 -5.11 20.94 0.75
N LEU A 168 -4.29 20.09 0.11
CA LEU A 168 -4.41 18.65 0.24
C LEU A 168 -3.08 17.99 -0.15
N HIS A 169 -2.52 17.16 0.71
CA HIS A 169 -1.28 16.42 0.46
C HIS A 169 -1.41 14.91 0.72
N LEU A 170 -2.55 14.47 1.27
CA LEU A 170 -2.82 13.06 1.50
C LEU A 170 -4.31 12.76 1.42
N VAL A 171 -4.65 11.69 0.72
CA VAL A 171 -5.94 11.02 0.80
C VAL A 171 -5.71 9.61 1.33
N GLY A 172 -6.36 9.26 2.43
CA GLY A 172 -6.25 7.95 3.07
C GLY A 172 -7.59 7.41 3.51
N SER A 173 -7.57 6.23 4.12
CA SER A 173 -8.76 5.67 4.79
C SER A 173 -8.48 5.54 6.29
N ALA A 174 -9.52 5.59 7.10
CA ALA A 174 -9.37 5.32 8.52
C ALA A 174 -9.38 3.80 8.78
N ASP A 175 -8.67 3.37 9.82
CA ASP A 175 -8.67 1.99 10.29
C ASP A 175 -9.53 1.88 11.58
N GLY A 176 -9.97 0.68 11.95
CA GLY A 176 -10.60 0.43 13.24
C GLY A 176 -9.62 0.63 14.40
N ASP A 177 -8.34 0.33 14.16
CA ASP A 177 -7.29 0.29 15.17
C ASP A 177 -6.26 1.41 15.06
N ALA A 178 -6.36 2.25 14.02
CA ALA A 178 -5.53 3.43 13.83
C ALA A 178 -6.30 4.62 13.22
N VAL A 179 -5.78 5.83 13.43
CA VAL A 179 -6.36 7.05 12.85
C VAL A 179 -6.31 7.02 11.32
N LEU A 180 -5.26 6.43 10.76
CA LEU A 180 -5.01 6.32 9.33
C LEU A 180 -4.55 4.89 9.00
N HIS A 181 -5.18 4.27 8.01
CA HIS A 181 -4.66 3.07 7.37
C HIS A 181 -3.52 3.46 6.42
N ALA A 182 -2.27 3.22 6.83
CA ALA A 182 -1.10 3.58 6.02
C ALA A 182 -0.72 2.51 4.99
N GLY A 183 -1.51 1.44 4.86
CA GLY A 183 -1.27 0.39 3.87
C GLY A 183 -1.79 0.73 2.48
N VAL A 184 -2.65 1.75 2.35
CA VAL A 184 -3.02 2.32 1.06
C VAL A 184 -3.21 3.83 1.22
N LEU A 185 -2.47 4.61 0.45
CA LEU A 185 -2.47 6.08 0.52
C LEU A 185 -2.38 6.67 -0.88
N LEU A 186 -3.07 7.78 -1.12
CA LEU A 186 -2.80 8.66 -2.25
C LEU A 186 -2.09 9.90 -1.72
N VAL A 187 -0.79 9.98 -1.92
CA VAL A 187 0.04 11.12 -1.53
C VAL A 187 0.08 12.11 -2.69
N LEU A 188 -0.09 13.38 -2.38
CA LEU A 188 0.00 14.48 -3.35
C LEU A 188 1.18 15.35 -2.90
N PRO A 189 2.42 14.98 -3.23
CA PRO A 189 3.59 15.62 -2.66
C PRO A 189 3.67 17.10 -3.05
N PRO A 190 4.03 18.02 -2.13
CA PRO A 190 4.26 19.41 -2.49
C PRO A 190 5.44 19.52 -3.47
N ARG A 191 5.37 20.49 -4.40
CA ARG A 191 6.46 20.73 -5.37
C ARG A 191 7.80 21.01 -4.69
N GLU A 192 7.74 21.74 -3.59
CA GLU A 192 8.87 22.01 -2.71
C GLU A 192 8.84 21.05 -1.51
N ALA A 193 10.02 20.61 -1.07
CA ALA A 193 10.16 19.61 -0.01
C ALA A 193 9.86 20.14 1.41
N TRP A 194 9.19 21.29 1.58
CA TRP A 194 8.97 21.93 2.88
C TRP A 194 8.28 21.00 3.89
N LEU A 195 7.25 20.26 3.45
CA LEU A 195 6.49 19.35 4.30
C LEU A 195 7.34 18.13 4.67
N TYR A 196 8.11 17.62 3.71
CA TYR A 196 9.06 16.54 3.93
C TYR A 196 10.11 16.94 4.98
N ASP A 197 10.72 18.11 4.83
CA ASP A 197 11.71 18.66 5.75
C ASP A 197 11.17 18.86 7.15
N GLU A 198 9.91 19.31 7.27
CA GLU A 198 9.26 19.50 8.57
C GLU A 198 8.97 18.18 9.26
N GLY A 199 8.51 17.15 8.54
CA GLY A 199 8.28 15.84 9.14
C GLY A 199 9.57 15.17 9.62
N ILE A 200 10.70 15.40 8.95
CA ILE A 200 12.02 14.99 9.46
C ILE A 200 12.30 15.65 10.81
N ARG A 201 12.06 16.96 10.95
CA ARG A 201 12.25 17.65 12.25
C ARG A 201 11.33 17.09 13.33
N VAL A 202 10.11 16.72 12.99
CA VAL A 202 9.16 16.07 13.91
C VAL A 202 9.62 14.67 14.32
N LEU A 203 10.20 13.89 13.40
CA LEU A 203 10.82 12.60 13.73
C LEU A 203 12.00 12.75 14.70
N GLU A 204 12.74 13.85 14.61
CA GLU A 204 13.86 14.15 15.51
C GLU A 204 13.38 14.60 16.90
N ALA A 205 12.16 15.15 17.01
CA ALA A 205 11.55 15.62 18.23
C ALA A 205 11.12 14.49 19.20
N PRO A 206 10.81 14.82 20.47
CA PRO A 206 10.29 13.86 21.42
C PRO A 206 8.95 13.25 20.99
N TYR A 207 8.78 11.97 21.32
CA TYR A 207 7.51 11.25 21.25
C TYR A 207 7.29 10.51 22.57
N ASN A 208 6.08 10.56 23.12
CA ASN A 208 5.66 9.63 24.16
C ASN A 208 4.19 9.22 23.97
N ASP A 209 3.80 8.14 24.62
CA ASP A 209 2.48 7.55 24.38
C ASP A 209 1.35 8.44 24.93
N SER A 210 1.62 9.34 25.89
CA SER A 210 0.58 10.24 26.42
C SER A 210 0.33 11.46 25.53
N HIS A 211 1.38 12.08 24.99
CA HIS A 211 1.33 13.38 24.29
C HIS A 211 1.69 13.29 22.80
N GLY A 212 2.13 12.13 22.33
CA GLY A 212 2.45 11.87 20.94
C GLY A 212 3.64 12.64 20.42
N TRP A 213 3.59 12.97 19.13
CA TRP A 213 4.64 13.67 18.39
C TRP A 213 4.79 15.11 18.86
N ASN A 214 6.03 15.52 19.14
CA ASN A 214 6.35 16.88 19.60
C ASN A 214 5.51 17.33 20.81
N LEU A 215 5.12 16.38 21.67
CA LEU A 215 4.31 16.60 22.87
C LEU A 215 3.00 17.37 22.59
N THR A 216 2.36 17.11 21.44
CA THR A 216 1.17 17.84 20.97
C THR A 216 -0.07 17.67 21.85
N GLY A 217 -0.07 16.75 22.81
CA GLY A 217 -1.21 16.42 23.66
C GLY A 217 -1.90 15.12 23.23
N PRO A 218 -2.93 14.69 23.98
CA PRO A 218 -3.59 13.42 23.75
C PRO A 218 -4.40 13.42 22.44
N PRO A 219 -4.59 12.26 21.77
CA PRO A 219 -5.29 12.18 20.48
C PRO A 219 -6.69 12.79 20.50
N VAL A 220 -7.44 12.63 21.58
CA VAL A 220 -8.78 13.21 21.73
C VAL A 220 -8.79 14.74 21.61
N GLU A 221 -7.75 15.43 22.09
CA GLU A 221 -7.63 16.89 21.98
C GLU A 221 -7.16 17.31 20.58
N VAL A 222 -6.22 16.53 20.03
CA VAL A 222 -5.55 16.80 18.75
C VAL A 222 -6.50 16.53 17.56
N PHE A 223 -7.13 15.37 17.55
CA PHE A 223 -7.98 14.90 16.46
C PHE A 223 -9.47 15.16 16.70
N GLY A 224 -9.92 15.27 17.95
CA GLY A 224 -11.33 15.54 18.28
C GLY A 224 -11.84 16.90 17.79
N ARG A 225 -10.92 17.81 17.47
CA ARG A 225 -11.21 19.15 16.90
C ARG A 225 -11.02 19.23 15.40
N ILE A 226 -10.59 18.15 14.73
CA ILE A 226 -10.42 18.18 13.28
C ILE A 226 -11.81 18.27 12.66
N PRO A 227 -12.13 19.37 11.97
CA PRO A 227 -13.38 19.45 11.25
C PRO A 227 -13.41 18.29 10.28
N HIS A 228 -14.48 17.49 10.32
CA HIS A 228 -14.86 16.68 9.18
C HIS A 228 -14.69 17.55 7.95
N LEU A 229 -13.78 17.18 7.03
CA LEU A 229 -13.46 18.03 5.91
C LEU A 229 -14.77 18.54 5.31
N PRO A 230 -14.96 19.87 5.18
CA PRO A 230 -16.15 20.38 4.56
C PRO A 230 -16.28 19.68 3.21
N ARG A 231 -17.49 19.20 2.90
CA ARG A 231 -17.81 18.66 1.57
C ARG A 231 -17.13 19.57 0.56
N PRO A 232 -16.25 19.05 -0.33
CA PRO A 232 -15.52 19.91 -1.24
C PRO A 232 -16.54 20.83 -1.93
N PRO A 233 -16.26 22.15 -2.02
CA PRO A 233 -17.13 23.05 -2.76
C PRO A 233 -17.32 22.47 -4.16
N PRO A 234 -18.52 22.61 -4.76
CA PRO A 234 -18.78 22.06 -6.07
C PRO A 234 -17.68 22.54 -7.03
N LEU A 235 -16.97 21.58 -7.65
CA LEU A 235 -15.86 21.84 -8.57
C LEU A 235 -16.29 22.63 -9.82
N HIS A 236 -17.61 22.85 -9.99
CA HIS A 236 -18.20 23.75 -10.99
C HIS A 236 -19.52 24.35 -10.46
N PRO A 237 -19.79 25.65 -10.64
CA PRO A 237 -21.07 26.28 -10.24
C PRO A 237 -22.30 25.66 -10.95
N SER A 238 -22.08 25.07 -12.13
CA SER A 238 -23.11 24.48 -13.00
C SER A 238 -23.13 22.93 -12.98
N ALA A 239 -22.27 22.29 -12.18
CA ALA A 239 -22.31 20.83 -12.07
C ALA A 239 -23.58 20.42 -11.30
N PRO A 240 -24.47 19.59 -11.88
CA PRO A 240 -25.68 19.15 -11.17
C PRO A 240 -25.27 18.53 -9.83
N ARG A 241 -26.06 18.77 -8.76
CA ARG A 241 -25.83 18.29 -7.37
C ARG A 241 -25.42 16.80 -7.26
N ARG A 242 -25.69 16.02 -8.32
CA ARG A 242 -25.32 14.61 -8.54
C ARG A 242 -23.81 14.34 -8.72
N ARG A 243 -22.97 15.37 -8.92
CA ARG A 243 -21.54 15.23 -9.29
C ARG A 243 -20.55 15.75 -8.25
N ARG A 244 -20.68 15.32 -6.99
CA ARG A 244 -19.73 15.69 -5.92
C ARG A 244 -18.75 14.54 -5.67
N LEU A 245 -17.44 14.85 -5.65
CA LEU A 245 -16.42 13.95 -5.13
C LEU A 245 -16.87 13.52 -3.73
N ALA A 246 -17.04 12.23 -3.49
CA ALA A 246 -17.60 11.72 -2.25
C ALA A 246 -16.51 11.68 -1.15
N LEU A 247 -15.89 12.81 -0.84
CA LEU A 247 -15.19 13.04 0.41
C LEU A 247 -16.27 13.35 1.44
N ALA A 248 -16.66 12.36 2.25
CA ALA A 248 -17.62 12.59 3.31
C ALA A 248 -16.88 12.91 4.61
N GLY A 249 -17.53 13.76 5.41
CA GLY A 249 -17.23 13.89 6.83
C GLY A 249 -17.58 12.61 7.58
N SER A 250 -16.69 11.63 7.56
CA SER A 250 -16.80 10.47 8.43
C SER A 250 -16.42 10.87 9.85
N ARG A 251 -17.22 10.43 10.84
CA ARG A 251 -16.92 10.50 12.29
C ARG A 251 -15.43 10.19 12.53
N PRO A 252 -14.76 10.88 13.49
CA PRO A 252 -13.36 10.61 13.73
C PRO A 252 -13.23 9.11 14.09
N PRO A 253 -12.21 8.42 13.58
CA PRO A 253 -12.06 7.00 13.84
C PRO A 253 -11.90 6.78 15.35
N THR A 254 -12.35 5.64 15.88
CA THR A 254 -12.31 5.35 17.32
C THR A 254 -10.94 5.62 17.98
N PRO A 255 -9.79 5.32 17.34
CA PRO A 255 -8.46 5.69 17.82
C PRO A 255 -8.24 7.19 18.06
N ALA A 256 -8.90 8.06 17.28
CA ALA A 256 -8.82 9.51 17.46
C ALA A 256 -9.53 10.01 18.74
N LEU A 257 -10.29 9.14 19.42
CA LEU A 257 -10.97 9.44 20.67
C LEU A 257 -10.23 8.90 21.89
N ARG A 258 -9.04 8.31 21.72
CA ARG A 258 -8.25 7.77 22.82
C ARG A 258 -7.56 8.87 23.63
N PRO A 259 -7.35 8.66 24.94
CA PRO A 259 -6.62 9.59 25.79
C PRO A 259 -5.09 9.49 25.61
N ALA A 260 -4.59 8.53 24.84
CA ALA A 260 -3.18 8.29 24.60
C ALA A 260 -2.92 7.84 23.15
N TRP A 261 -1.72 8.15 22.65
CA TRP A 261 -1.13 7.67 21.40
C TRP A 261 -0.66 6.21 21.52
N ASP A 262 -1.54 5.33 21.95
CA ASP A 262 -1.29 3.89 22.13
C ASP A 262 -1.97 3.01 21.07
N PHE A 263 -2.50 3.63 20.01
CA PHE A 263 -3.14 2.93 18.90
C PHE A 263 -2.10 2.32 17.94
N VAL A 264 -2.56 1.43 17.05
CA VAL A 264 -1.67 0.73 16.13
C VAL A 264 -0.92 1.75 15.27
N GLY A 265 0.41 1.67 15.30
CA GLY A 265 1.27 2.52 14.51
C GLY A 265 1.38 3.98 14.95
N ALA A 266 0.94 4.33 16.17
CA ALA A 266 0.96 5.71 16.69
C ALA A 266 2.37 6.34 16.73
N ASP A 267 3.42 5.54 16.97
CA ASP A 267 4.81 5.98 17.04
C ASP A 267 5.61 5.74 15.75
N ILE A 268 4.93 5.35 14.66
CA ILE A 268 5.52 5.08 13.34
C ILE A 268 4.71 5.77 12.23
N ASP A 269 4.60 5.17 11.04
CA ASP A 269 4.02 5.79 9.84
C ASP A 269 2.60 6.30 10.04
N GLN A 270 1.68 5.46 10.54
CA GLN A 270 0.27 5.81 10.71
C GLN A 270 0.10 7.03 11.61
N GLY A 271 0.79 7.06 12.74
CA GLY A 271 0.75 8.17 13.69
C GLY A 271 1.45 9.42 13.19
N LEU A 272 2.64 9.31 12.56
CA LEU A 272 3.35 10.46 12.01
C LEU A 272 2.56 11.12 10.88
N LEU A 273 2.06 10.33 9.92
CA LEU A 273 1.23 10.82 8.82
C LEU A 273 -0.07 11.45 9.33
N ALA A 274 -0.73 10.81 10.30
CA ALA A 274 -1.93 11.35 10.93
C ALA A 274 -1.65 12.70 11.63
N TYR A 275 -0.60 12.75 12.45
CA TYR A 275 -0.19 13.97 13.16
C TYR A 275 0.14 15.10 12.18
N MET A 276 1.04 14.86 11.23
CA MET A 276 1.48 15.89 10.30
C MET A 276 0.33 16.38 9.43
N LEU A 277 -0.42 15.47 8.81
CA LEU A 277 -1.32 15.86 7.73
C LEU A 277 -2.75 16.11 8.20
N PHE A 278 -3.23 15.46 9.25
CA PHE A 278 -4.59 15.70 9.72
C PHE A 278 -4.61 16.71 10.87
N ALA A 279 -3.68 16.62 11.81
CA ALA A 279 -3.69 17.50 12.98
C ALA A 279 -2.93 18.81 12.77
N ARG A 280 -1.63 18.73 12.44
CA ARG A 280 -0.73 19.88 12.41
C ARG A 280 -1.03 20.83 11.25
N HIS A 281 -1.13 20.30 10.04
CA HIS A 281 -1.33 21.14 8.84
C HIS A 281 -2.74 21.07 8.25
N ARG A 282 -3.56 20.08 8.63
CA ARG A 282 -4.92 19.87 8.09
C ARG A 282 -4.94 19.74 6.56
N LEU A 283 -3.95 19.04 6.01
CA LEU A 283 -3.73 18.73 4.60
C LEU A 283 -4.15 17.30 4.23
N GLY A 284 -4.73 16.53 5.15
CA GLY A 284 -5.20 15.17 4.94
C GLY A 284 -6.71 15.09 4.68
N ALA A 285 -7.13 14.13 3.87
CA ALA A 285 -8.52 13.78 3.63
C ALA A 285 -8.78 12.29 3.79
N TYR A 286 -9.97 11.95 4.30
CA TYR A 286 -10.46 10.58 4.32
C TYR A 286 -11.31 10.28 3.09
N VAL A 287 -11.15 9.09 2.54
CA VAL A 287 -12.17 8.49 1.67
C VAL A 287 -13.34 7.96 2.49
N ARG A 288 -14.50 7.88 1.85
CA ARG A 288 -15.68 7.25 2.44
C ARG A 288 -15.43 5.78 2.73
N ARG A 289 -15.99 5.32 3.84
CA ARG A 289 -15.98 3.90 4.18
C ARG A 289 -16.76 3.10 3.13
N LYS A 290 -16.27 1.89 2.85
CA LYS A 290 -16.93 0.95 1.93
C LYS A 290 -18.41 0.75 2.27
N ALA A 291 -18.74 0.53 3.55
CA ALA A 291 -20.12 0.34 4.00
C ALA A 291 -21.01 1.57 3.69
N GLU A 292 -20.48 2.78 3.85
CA GLU A 292 -21.19 4.03 3.54
C GLU A 292 -21.39 4.22 2.04
N LEU A 293 -20.44 3.77 1.21
CA LEU A 293 -20.57 3.85 -0.24
C LEU A 293 -21.54 2.79 -0.77
N LEU A 294 -21.45 1.56 -0.29
CA LEU A 294 -22.34 0.47 -0.72
C LEU A 294 -23.77 0.58 -0.18
N SER A 295 -23.99 1.36 0.88
CA SER A 295 -25.34 1.71 1.35
C SER A 295 -25.99 2.84 0.55
N ASP A 296 -25.25 3.56 -0.30
CA ASP A 296 -25.84 4.53 -1.23
C ASP A 296 -26.43 3.76 -2.43
N PRO A 297 -27.76 3.71 -2.61
CA PRO A 297 -28.40 2.91 -3.67
C PRO A 297 -28.02 3.38 -5.08
N ARG A 298 -27.40 4.56 -5.18
CA ARG A 298 -26.89 5.10 -6.45
C ARG A 298 -25.50 4.59 -6.80
N VAL A 299 -24.82 3.86 -5.92
CA VAL A 299 -23.46 3.35 -6.15
C VAL A 299 -23.56 1.88 -6.53
N ARG A 300 -23.23 1.55 -7.78
CA ARG A 300 -23.11 0.14 -8.16
C ARG A 300 -21.74 -0.35 -7.75
N ARG A 301 -21.66 -1.56 -7.17
CA ARG A 301 -20.39 -2.16 -6.75
C ARG A 301 -19.40 -2.32 -7.93
N SER A 302 -19.90 -2.51 -9.14
CA SER A 302 -19.11 -2.61 -10.38
C SER A 302 -18.46 -1.29 -10.81
N GLU A 303 -18.91 -0.16 -10.26
CA GLU A 303 -18.40 1.18 -10.57
C GLU A 303 -17.32 1.64 -9.58
N LEU A 304 -16.92 0.77 -8.65
CA LEU A 304 -15.92 1.09 -7.63
C LEU A 304 -14.62 0.35 -7.92
N HIS A 305 -13.53 1.10 -8.02
CA HIS A 305 -12.21 0.51 -7.92
C HIS A 305 -11.95 0.04 -6.48
N LEU A 306 -11.98 -1.27 -6.28
CA LEU A 306 -11.76 -1.91 -4.99
C LEU A 306 -10.37 -2.53 -4.95
N LEU A 307 -9.49 -1.98 -4.12
CA LEU A 307 -8.22 -2.61 -3.76
C LEU A 307 -8.48 -3.76 -2.77
N ARG A 308 -7.64 -4.80 -2.82
CA ARG A 308 -7.72 -5.92 -1.87
C ARG A 308 -6.47 -5.95 -1.00
N HIS A 309 -6.63 -5.66 0.28
CA HIS A 309 -5.56 -5.78 1.27
C HIS A 309 -5.56 -7.19 1.90
N HIS A 310 -4.45 -7.91 1.76
CA HIS A 310 -4.29 -9.26 2.30
C HIS A 310 -3.73 -9.22 3.74
N MET A 311 -4.58 -8.87 4.70
CA MET A 311 -4.23 -8.83 6.12
C MET A 311 -3.91 -10.23 6.68
N GLY A 312 -2.81 -10.32 7.44
CA GLY A 312 -2.40 -11.55 8.14
C GLY A 312 -1.70 -12.59 7.26
N MET A 313 -0.89 -13.46 7.86
CA MET A 313 -0.05 -14.42 7.12
C MET A 313 -0.83 -15.59 6.51
N ARG A 314 -1.94 -16.02 7.12
CA ARG A 314 -2.64 -17.27 6.76
C ARG A 314 -3.52 -17.19 5.49
N GLY A 315 -3.76 -15.99 4.96
CA GLY A 315 -4.63 -15.76 3.80
C GLY A 315 -3.95 -15.13 2.58
N LYS A 316 -2.62 -14.97 2.63
CA LYS A 316 -1.83 -14.34 1.56
C LYS A 316 -1.66 -15.33 0.41
N PRO A 317 -2.17 -15.03 -0.79
CA PRO A 317 -2.18 -16.00 -1.89
C PRO A 317 -0.78 -16.48 -2.31
N TRP A 318 0.25 -15.64 -2.22
CA TRP A 318 1.64 -16.06 -2.46
C TRP A 318 2.21 -16.95 -1.35
N LEU A 319 1.80 -16.74 -0.08
CA LEU A 319 2.20 -17.64 0.99
C LEU A 319 1.52 -18.99 0.84
N LEU A 320 0.24 -19.02 0.43
CA LEU A 320 -0.44 -20.27 0.07
C LEU A 320 0.25 -20.95 -1.13
N ALA A 321 0.78 -20.16 -2.07
CA ALA A 321 1.47 -20.67 -3.26
C ALA A 321 2.76 -21.39 -2.93
N LEU A 322 3.51 -20.79 -2.00
CA LEU A 322 4.86 -21.21 -1.63
C LEU A 322 4.88 -22.12 -0.42
N ALA A 323 3.80 -22.16 0.36
CA ALA A 323 3.65 -23.16 1.41
C ALA A 323 3.78 -24.53 0.74
N LYS A 324 4.75 -25.33 1.22
CA LYS A 324 4.74 -26.77 0.99
C LYS A 324 3.38 -27.24 1.48
N VAL A 325 2.46 -27.46 0.55
CA VAL A 325 1.31 -28.30 0.82
C VAL A 325 1.91 -29.69 0.90
N ASP A 326 2.43 -30.04 2.08
CA ASP A 326 2.53 -31.43 2.44
C ASP A 326 1.15 -32.03 2.20
N HIS A 327 1.16 -33.24 1.63
CA HIS A 327 0.01 -34.08 1.29
C HIS A 327 -0.44 -34.03 -0.17
N LYS A 328 -0.07 -35.11 -0.86
CA LYS A 328 -0.85 -35.85 -1.86
C LYS A 328 -1.60 -34.95 -2.85
N LEU A 329 -0.87 -34.53 -3.89
CA LEU A 329 -1.34 -33.78 -5.08
C LEU A 329 -2.48 -34.46 -5.89
N GLY A 330 -3.21 -35.43 -5.33
CA GLY A 330 -4.24 -36.21 -6.02
C GLY A 330 -5.69 -35.79 -5.76
N VAL A 331 -5.97 -34.79 -4.90
CA VAL A 331 -7.35 -34.41 -4.57
C VAL A 331 -7.60 -32.94 -4.94
N CYS A 332 -8.62 -32.68 -5.77
CA CYS A 332 -9.09 -31.36 -6.19
C CYS A 332 -9.63 -30.50 -5.02
N HIS A 333 -8.76 -30.10 -4.09
CA HIS A 333 -9.18 -29.31 -2.94
C HIS A 333 -9.44 -27.85 -3.36
N PRO A 334 -10.54 -27.20 -2.94
CA PRO A 334 -10.88 -25.83 -3.33
C PRO A 334 -9.77 -24.80 -3.06
N SER A 335 -8.98 -24.96 -1.99
CA SER A 335 -7.85 -24.07 -1.71
C SER A 335 -6.70 -24.22 -2.72
N GLN A 336 -6.44 -25.43 -3.21
CA GLN A 336 -5.42 -25.70 -4.23
C GLN A 336 -5.87 -25.17 -5.60
N LEU A 337 -7.17 -25.25 -5.92
CA LEU A 337 -7.72 -24.67 -7.14
C LEU A 337 -7.68 -23.14 -7.14
N ARG A 338 -8.05 -22.50 -6.03
CA ARG A 338 -7.89 -21.03 -5.85
C ARG A 338 -6.43 -20.62 -5.99
N LEU A 339 -5.54 -21.44 -5.46
CA LEU A 339 -4.11 -21.23 -5.55
C LEU A 339 -3.57 -21.38 -6.98
N TYR A 340 -3.98 -22.43 -7.69
CA TYR A 340 -3.62 -22.65 -9.09
C TYR A 340 -4.10 -21.50 -9.97
N VAL A 341 -5.35 -21.07 -9.77
CA VAL A 341 -5.94 -19.93 -10.47
C VAL A 341 -5.12 -18.68 -10.17
N TYR A 342 -4.75 -18.43 -8.92
CA TYR A 342 -3.90 -17.30 -8.55
C TYR A 342 -2.50 -17.38 -9.22
N LEU A 343 -1.88 -18.56 -9.22
CA LEU A 343 -0.57 -18.82 -9.84
C LEU A 343 -0.55 -18.60 -11.35
N ARG A 344 -1.53 -19.15 -12.07
CA ARG A 344 -1.68 -18.96 -13.53
C ARG A 344 -2.07 -17.52 -13.89
N GLN A 345 -2.73 -16.83 -12.96
CA GLN A 345 -3.15 -15.44 -13.12
C GLN A 345 -2.02 -14.44 -12.85
N LEU A 346 -1.00 -14.85 -12.14
CA LEU A 346 0.20 -14.08 -11.97
C LEU A 346 1.04 -14.18 -13.27
N PRO A 347 1.47 -13.06 -13.86
CA PRO A 347 2.44 -13.03 -14.96
C PRO A 347 3.78 -13.71 -14.62
N LEU A 348 3.95 -14.24 -13.40
CA LEU A 348 5.19 -14.79 -12.87
C LEU A 348 5.62 -16.08 -13.55
N GLY A 349 4.66 -16.93 -13.96
CA GLY A 349 4.96 -18.06 -14.85
C GLY A 349 5.48 -17.61 -16.22
N GLN A 350 5.05 -16.43 -16.70
CA GLN A 350 5.51 -15.85 -17.97
C GLN A 350 6.77 -14.96 -17.80
N ALA A 351 7.05 -14.45 -16.61
CA ALA A 351 8.22 -13.62 -16.32
C ALA A 351 9.52 -14.42 -16.49
N VAL A 352 9.49 -15.71 -16.14
CA VAL A 352 10.61 -16.66 -16.36
C VAL A 352 10.85 -16.94 -17.84
N THR A 353 9.84 -16.75 -18.70
CA THR A 353 9.93 -17.03 -20.14
C THR A 353 10.15 -15.80 -21.01
N ARG A 354 10.30 -14.60 -20.43
CA ARG A 354 10.57 -13.37 -21.20
C ARG A 354 12.07 -13.31 -21.55
N PRO A 355 12.44 -13.10 -22.83
CA PRO A 355 13.84 -13.13 -23.28
C PRO A 355 14.73 -12.02 -22.69
N ASN A 356 14.16 -11.04 -21.99
CA ASN A 356 14.87 -9.87 -21.46
C ASN A 356 15.10 -9.89 -19.94
N VAL A 357 14.79 -11.00 -19.23
CA VAL A 357 15.10 -11.14 -17.79
C VAL A 357 16.35 -12.01 -17.67
N SER A 358 17.48 -11.40 -17.33
CA SER A 358 18.80 -12.05 -17.42
C SER A 358 19.01 -13.19 -16.41
N VAL A 359 18.32 -13.19 -15.26
CA VAL A 359 18.19 -14.35 -14.37
C VAL A 359 16.89 -14.19 -13.56
N PRO A 360 15.95 -15.16 -13.61
CA PRO A 360 14.73 -15.10 -12.79
C PRO A 360 15.06 -15.27 -11.30
N SER A 361 14.42 -14.51 -10.41
CA SER A 361 14.68 -14.65 -8.97
C SER A 361 14.25 -16.00 -8.40
N PRO A 362 14.76 -16.38 -7.20
CA PRO A 362 14.30 -17.58 -6.51
C PRO A 362 12.78 -17.64 -6.32
N CYS A 363 12.12 -16.50 -6.08
CA CYS A 363 10.66 -16.44 -6.01
C CYS A 363 10.03 -16.78 -7.37
N ALA A 364 10.51 -16.16 -8.47
CA ALA A 364 10.00 -16.41 -9.80
C ALA A 364 10.18 -17.88 -10.22
N VAL A 365 11.35 -18.46 -9.93
CA VAL A 365 11.64 -19.88 -10.13
C VAL A 365 10.70 -20.76 -9.30
N ALA A 366 10.53 -20.47 -8.01
CA ALA A 366 9.65 -21.24 -7.13
C ALA A 366 8.19 -21.22 -7.61
N PHE A 367 7.70 -20.04 -8.04
CA PHE A 367 6.37 -19.89 -8.62
C PHE A 367 6.20 -20.69 -9.91
N ALA A 368 7.15 -20.58 -10.84
CA ALA A 368 7.11 -21.30 -12.12
C ALA A 368 7.19 -22.82 -11.93
N THR A 369 8.07 -23.28 -11.03
CA THR A 369 8.15 -24.70 -10.65
C THR A 369 6.83 -25.18 -10.05
N ARG A 370 6.24 -24.42 -9.13
CA ARG A 370 4.97 -24.81 -8.51
C ARG A 370 3.81 -24.83 -9.52
N GLN A 371 3.77 -23.88 -10.44
CA GLN A 371 2.78 -23.89 -11.51
C GLN A 371 2.90 -25.17 -12.35
N ARG A 372 4.12 -25.54 -12.77
CA ARG A 372 4.37 -26.77 -13.53
C ARG A 372 3.97 -28.02 -12.75
N GLU A 373 4.32 -28.12 -11.48
CA GLU A 373 3.92 -29.24 -10.62
C GLU A 373 2.39 -29.41 -10.58
N MET A 374 1.64 -28.31 -10.47
CA MET A 374 0.17 -28.36 -10.46
C MET A 374 -0.42 -28.71 -11.82
N GLU A 375 0.20 -28.28 -12.92
CA GLU A 375 -0.15 -28.67 -14.29
C GLU A 375 0.06 -30.18 -14.50
N THR A 376 1.23 -30.70 -14.09
CA THR A 376 1.57 -32.13 -14.19
C THR A 376 0.72 -33.01 -13.27
N ALA A 377 0.38 -32.53 -12.07
CA ALA A 377 -0.50 -33.24 -11.13
C ALA A 377 -1.96 -33.35 -11.60
N GLY A 378 -2.30 -32.78 -12.77
CA GLY A 378 -3.65 -32.90 -13.33
C GLY A 378 -4.68 -32.00 -12.66
N VAL A 379 -4.29 -30.94 -11.94
CA VAL A 379 -5.22 -29.94 -11.38
C VAL A 379 -6.11 -29.32 -12.47
N LEU A 380 -5.61 -29.23 -13.71
CA LEU A 380 -6.36 -28.83 -14.90
C LEU A 380 -7.54 -29.75 -15.25
N ARG A 381 -7.56 -30.99 -14.73
CA ARG A 381 -8.62 -31.97 -14.95
C ARG A 381 -9.71 -31.91 -13.88
N CYS A 382 -9.63 -30.99 -12.92
CA CYS A 382 -10.67 -30.80 -11.92
C CYS A 382 -11.95 -30.24 -12.57
N PRO A 383 -13.10 -30.96 -12.54
CA PRO A 383 -14.31 -30.57 -13.25
C PRO A 383 -14.91 -29.23 -12.77
N ASN A 384 -14.56 -28.79 -11.56
CA ASN A 384 -15.13 -27.60 -10.91
C ASN A 384 -14.28 -26.32 -11.08
N LEU A 385 -13.26 -26.31 -11.95
CA LEU A 385 -12.46 -25.10 -12.24
C LEU A 385 -13.34 -23.93 -12.73
N THR A 386 -14.36 -24.22 -13.52
CA THR A 386 -15.33 -23.26 -14.03
C THR A 386 -16.24 -22.70 -12.93
N GLU A 387 -16.65 -23.50 -11.94
CA GLU A 387 -17.54 -23.07 -10.86
C GLU A 387 -16.81 -22.28 -9.76
N LEU A 388 -15.59 -22.66 -9.40
CA LEU A 388 -14.78 -21.95 -8.39
C LEU A 388 -14.41 -20.53 -8.83
N SER A 389 -14.31 -20.29 -10.15
CA SER A 389 -14.17 -18.95 -10.70
C SER A 389 -15.35 -18.03 -10.33
N ARG A 390 -16.55 -18.56 -10.10
CA ARG A 390 -17.75 -17.80 -9.72
C ARG A 390 -17.86 -17.51 -8.22
N VAL A 391 -17.36 -18.39 -7.33
CA VAL A 391 -17.59 -18.32 -5.87
C VAL A 391 -16.71 -17.30 -5.12
N GLU A 392 -15.54 -16.92 -5.65
CA GLU A 392 -14.60 -16.02 -4.95
C GLU A 392 -15.00 -14.53 -4.86
N ALA A 393 -16.18 -14.13 -5.37
CA ALA A 393 -16.62 -12.72 -5.38
C ALA A 393 -16.97 -12.11 -4.00
N SER A 394 -16.95 -12.92 -2.92
CA SER A 394 -17.70 -12.61 -1.69
C SER A 394 -16.91 -12.36 -0.40
N ALA A 395 -15.58 -12.53 -0.33
CA ALA A 395 -14.86 -12.50 0.96
C ALA A 395 -13.93 -11.28 1.20
N LEU A 396 -14.26 -10.52 2.26
CA LEU A 396 -13.46 -9.62 3.13
C LEU A 396 -12.69 -8.46 2.47
N PHE A 397 -13.05 -7.20 2.83
CA PHE A 397 -12.65 -6.01 2.07
C PHE A 397 -12.38 -4.77 2.96
N GLY A 398 -11.16 -4.26 2.91
CA GLY A 398 -10.83 -2.85 3.17
C GLY A 398 -10.24 -2.29 1.88
N GLY A 399 -10.73 -1.14 1.41
CA GLY A 399 -10.31 -0.55 0.14
C GLY A 399 -10.45 0.95 0.15
N LEU A 400 -9.51 1.62 -0.50
CA LEU A 400 -9.61 3.02 -0.93
C LEU A 400 -10.55 3.08 -2.14
N LEU A 401 -11.46 4.05 -2.12
CA LEU A 401 -12.58 4.14 -3.05
C LEU A 401 -12.59 5.53 -3.67
N PHE A 402 -12.47 5.60 -5.00
CA PHE A 402 -12.90 6.77 -5.74
C PHE A 402 -14.16 6.38 -6.54
N ARG A 403 -14.94 7.37 -6.97
CA ARG A 403 -16.21 7.12 -7.67
C ARG A 403 -16.20 7.91 -8.99
N PRO A 404 -16.45 7.26 -10.15
CA PRO A 404 -16.71 7.95 -11.40
C PRO A 404 -18.13 8.54 -11.44
N PHE A 405 -18.27 9.60 -12.23
CA PHE A 405 -19.53 10.24 -12.60
C PHE A 405 -20.30 9.46 -13.66
#